data_AF-A0A7X8PQJ4-F1
#
_entry.id   AF-A0A7X8PQJ4-F1
#
_cell.length_a   1.000
_cell.length_b   1.000
_cell.length_c   1.000
_cell.angle_alpha   90.00
_cell.angle_beta   90.00
_cell.angle_gamma   90.00
#
_symmetry.space_group_name_H-M   'P 1'
#
loop_
_entity.id
_entity.type
_entity.pdbx_description
1 polymer ?
#
loop_
_entity_poly.entity_id
_entity_poly.type
_entity_poly.pdbx_seq_one_letter_code
_entity_poly.pdbx_strand_id
1 'polypeptide(L)'
;MVELGLIHWAYLFFVLVIICVMIMRRDTSLVCILGIFCLGLVATASVYLSIMGVFSSLIYAIKELMGTILIISVITAMSKELLSSGINETMVYPFTKLIKSPALAYWVIGIVMMFISWFFWPSPAVALLGAVLLPVALDR
;
A
#
# COMPACT_ATOMS: atom_id res chain seq x y z
N MET A 1 26.04 -18.18 15.76
CA MET A 1 26.23 -16.79 16.23
C MET A 1 26.22 -15.90 15.00
N VAL A 2 25.29 -14.94 14.92
CA VAL A 2 25.28 -13.97 13.81
C VAL A 2 26.38 -12.96 14.12
N GLU A 3 27.55 -13.12 13.49
CA GLU A 3 28.60 -12.11 13.57
C GLU A 3 28.17 -10.91 12.71
N LEU A 4 28.08 -9.74 13.34
CA LEU A 4 27.85 -8.47 12.64
C LEU A 4 29.09 -8.15 11.78
N GLY A 5 29.13 -8.72 10.58
CA GLY A 5 30.14 -8.39 9.58
C GLY A 5 29.93 -7.01 8.94
N LEU A 6 30.95 -6.54 8.24
CA LEU A 6 30.99 -5.25 7.52
C LEU A 6 29.74 -4.99 6.63
N ILE A 7 29.14 -6.07 6.10
CA ILE A 7 27.97 -6.02 5.22
C ILE A 7 26.70 -5.55 5.94
N HIS A 8 26.54 -5.86 7.23
CA HIS A 8 25.36 -5.47 8.00
C HIS A 8 25.37 -3.96 8.28
N TRP A 9 26.55 -3.40 8.54
CA TRP A 9 26.74 -1.95 8.69
C TRP A 9 26.54 -1.20 7.36
N ALA A 10 27.03 -1.77 6.25
CA ALA A 10 26.77 -1.21 4.93
C ALA A 10 25.27 -1.21 4.61
N TYR A 11 24.56 -2.30 4.93
CA TYR A 11 23.10 -2.39 4.76
C TYR A 11 22.37 -1.32 5.59
N LEU A 12 22.69 -1.20 6.88
CA LEU A 12 22.08 -0.19 7.77
C LEU A 12 22.29 1.24 7.24
N PHE A 13 23.49 1.55 6.76
CA PHE A 13 23.81 2.84 6.15
C PHE A 13 22.89 3.13 4.95
N PHE A 14 22.74 2.19 4.01
CA PHE A 14 21.86 2.39 2.85
C PHE A 14 20.39 2.53 3.24
N VAL A 15 19.92 1.80 4.25
CA VAL A 15 18.55 1.97 4.77
C VAL A 15 18.33 3.38 5.30
N LEU A 16 19.28 3.93 6.06
CA LEU A 16 19.19 5.32 6.55
C LEU A 16 19.19 6.34 5.40
N VAL A 17 19.99 6.12 4.36
CA VAL A 17 20.00 6.99 3.17
C VAL A 17 18.65 6.95 2.46
N ILE A 18 18.05 5.76 2.28
CA ILE A 18 16.71 5.61 1.69
C ILE A 18 15.66 6.37 2.52
N ILE A 19 15.67 6.22 3.84
CA ILE A 19 14.75 6.93 4.75
C ILE A 19 14.94 8.45 4.64
N CYS A 20 16.18 8.93 4.61
CA CYS A 20 16.47 10.35 4.45
C CYS A 20 15.89 10.91 3.14
N VAL A 21 16.05 10.18 2.04
CA VAL A 21 15.51 10.54 0.72
C VAL A 21 13.98 10.53 0.72
N MET A 22 13.34 9.56 1.41
CA MET A 22 11.88 9.54 1.61
C MET A 22 11.40 10.77 2.37
N ILE A 23 12.11 11.19 3.43
CA ILE A 23 11.79 12.41 4.20
C ILE A 23 11.90 13.65 3.30
N MET A 24 12.90 13.70 2.42
CA MET A 24 13.07 14.76 1.43
C MET A 24 12.06 14.71 0.28
N ARG A 25 11.10 13.77 0.29
CA ARG A 25 10.07 13.55 -0.74
C ARG A 25 10.66 13.45 -2.16
N ARG A 26 11.85 12.87 -2.31
CA ARG A 26 12.50 12.64 -3.60
C ARG A 26 12.38 11.18 -4.03
N ASP A 27 12.58 10.92 -5.32
CA ASP A 27 12.57 9.57 -5.88
C ASP A 27 13.63 8.68 -5.22
N THR A 28 13.19 7.62 -4.55
CA THR A 28 14.06 6.65 -3.85
C THR A 28 14.59 5.56 -4.76
N SER A 29 14.01 5.40 -5.95
CA SER A 29 14.34 4.32 -6.90
C SER A 29 15.82 4.29 -7.25
N LEU A 30 16.41 5.43 -7.59
CA LEU A 30 17.85 5.54 -7.90
C LEU A 30 18.72 5.14 -6.71
N VAL A 31 18.34 5.57 -5.50
CA VAL A 31 19.08 5.26 -4.26
C VAL A 31 18.99 3.78 -3.93
N CYS A 32 17.83 3.15 -4.11
CA CYS A 32 17.65 1.72 -3.92
C CYS A 32 18.47 0.89 -4.92
N ILE A 33 18.48 1.27 -6.21
CA ILE A 33 19.27 0.60 -7.24
C ILE A 33 20.76 0.69 -6.92
N LEU A 34 21.25 1.88 -6.56
CA LEU A 34 22.63 2.09 -6.14
C LEU A 34 22.96 1.31 -4.86
N GLY A 35 22.05 1.26 -3.89
CA GLY A 35 22.22 0.51 -2.66
C GLY A 35 22.37 -1.00 -2.91
N ILE A 36 21.48 -1.59 -3.71
CA ILE A 36 21.54 -3.02 -4.07
C ILE A 36 22.82 -3.31 -4.88
N PHE A 37 23.21 -2.42 -5.78
CA PHE A 37 24.45 -2.55 -6.54
C PHE A 37 25.69 -2.50 -5.64
N CYS A 38 25.79 -1.51 -4.75
CA CYS A 38 26.92 -1.37 -3.82
C CYS A 38 27.00 -2.54 -2.82
N LEU A 39 25.85 -3.00 -2.30
CA LEU A 39 25.80 -4.19 -1.45
C LEU A 39 26.23 -5.44 -2.21
N GLY A 40 25.80 -5.59 -3.47
CA GLY A 40 26.25 -6.66 -4.36
C GLY A 40 27.74 -6.61 -4.66
N LEU A 41 28.34 -5.42 -4.78
CA LEU A 41 29.79 -5.26 -4.98
C LEU A 41 30.58 -5.67 -3.75
N VAL A 42 30.15 -5.24 -2.56
CA VAL A 42 30.79 -5.61 -1.29
C VAL A 42 30.66 -7.10 -1.00
N ALA A 43 29.55 -7.73 -1.40
CA ALA A 43 29.32 -9.16 -1.19
C ALA A 43 30.13 -10.05 -2.14
N THR A 44 30.25 -9.67 -3.41
CA THR A 44 30.71 -10.58 -4.48
C THR A 44 32.01 -10.16 -5.15
N ALA A 45 32.53 -8.96 -4.85
CA ALA A 45 33.77 -8.38 -5.40
C ALA A 45 33.86 -8.34 -6.95
N SER A 46 32.74 -8.50 -7.66
CA SER A 46 32.66 -8.55 -9.12
C SER A 46 31.51 -7.71 -9.64
N VAL A 47 31.84 -6.77 -10.53
CA VAL A 47 30.88 -5.82 -11.13
C VAL A 47 29.77 -6.53 -11.89
N TYR A 48 30.10 -7.61 -12.61
CA TYR A 48 29.12 -8.38 -13.36
C TYR A 48 28.06 -9.02 -12.44
N LEU A 49 28.49 -9.64 -11.34
CA LEU A 49 27.56 -10.26 -10.39
C LEU A 49 26.71 -9.23 -9.65
N SER A 50 27.22 -8.02 -9.39
CA SER A 50 26.44 -6.95 -8.76
C SER A 50 25.34 -6.39 -9.66
N ILE A 51 25.61 -6.22 -10.96
CA ILE A 51 24.58 -5.82 -11.93
C ILE A 51 23.51 -6.90 -12.02
N MET A 52 23.91 -8.18 -12.12
CA MET A 52 22.98 -9.31 -12.09
C MET A 52 22.17 -9.36 -10.79
N GLY A 53 22.76 -8.97 -9.66
CA GLY A 53 22.09 -8.83 -8.37
C GLY A 53 20.95 -7.82 -8.40
N VAL A 54 21.13 -6.66 -9.04
CA VAL A 54 20.06 -5.66 -9.23
C VAL A 54 18.90 -6.25 -10.03
N PHE A 55 19.17 -6.88 -11.17
CA PHE A 55 18.11 -7.52 -11.97
C PHE A 55 17.40 -8.64 -11.20
N SER A 56 18.15 -9.43 -10.44
CA SER A 56 17.61 -10.51 -9.62
C SER A 56 16.70 -9.97 -8.51
N SER A 57 17.05 -8.83 -7.91
CA SER A 57 16.23 -8.14 -6.92
C SER A 57 14.90 -7.64 -7.50
N LEU A 58 14.90 -7.18 -8.75
CA LEU A 58 13.67 -6.77 -9.45
C LEU A 58 12.78 -7.97 -9.73
N ILE A 59 13.36 -9.08 -10.19
CA ILE A 59 12.63 -10.34 -10.38
C ILE A 59 12.04 -10.84 -9.05
N TYR A 60 12.81 -10.74 -7.96
CA TYR A 60 12.35 -11.09 -6.62
C TYR A 60 11.17 -10.21 -6.18
N ALA A 61 11.27 -8.89 -6.33
CA ALA A 61 10.20 -7.96 -6.00
C ALA A 61 8.91 -8.25 -6.78
N ILE A 62 9.00 -8.51 -8.08
CA ILE A 62 7.84 -8.86 -8.92
C ILE A 62 7.18 -10.15 -8.41
N LYS A 63 7.96 -11.17 -8.07
CA LYS A 63 7.43 -12.45 -7.57
C LYS A 63 6.69 -12.28 -6.24
N GLU A 64 7.25 -11.53 -5.30
CA GLU A 64 6.62 -11.24 -4.01
C GLU A 64 5.33 -10.41 -4.18
N LEU A 65 5.37 -9.38 -5.04
CA LEU A 65 4.21 -8.52 -5.29
C LEU A 65 3.09 -9.24 -6.05
N MET A 66 3.39 -10.24 -6.88
CA MET A 66 2.38 -10.95 -7.67
C MET A 66 1.26 -11.55 -6.81
N GLY A 67 1.60 -12.14 -5.66
CA GLY A 67 0.62 -12.65 -4.70
C GLY A 67 -0.31 -11.55 -4.17
N THR A 68 0.26 -10.39 -3.80
CA THR A 68 -0.52 -9.25 -3.33
C THR A 68 -1.40 -8.65 -4.42
N ILE A 69 -0.92 -8.57 -5.66
CA ILE A 69 -1.66 -8.04 -6.81
C ILE A 69 -2.87 -8.93 -7.11
N LEU A 70 -2.71 -10.25 -7.06
CA LEU A 70 -3.81 -11.20 -7.25
C LEU A 70 -4.89 -11.03 -6.18
N ILE A 71 -4.51 -10.85 -4.92
CA ILE A 71 -5.45 -10.60 -3.83
C ILE A 71 -6.21 -9.29 -4.08
N ILE A 72 -5.49 -8.20 -4.38
CA ILE A 72 -6.11 -6.89 -4.63
C ILE A 72 -7.05 -6.95 -5.84
N SER A 73 -6.70 -7.67 -6.91
CA SER A 73 -7.53 -7.77 -8.12
C SER A 73 -8.84 -8.51 -7.85
N VAL A 74 -8.81 -9.63 -7.11
CA VAL A 74 -10.01 -10.36 -6.70
C VAL A 74 -10.90 -9.51 -5.80
N ILE A 75 -10.34 -8.84 -4.79
CA ILE A 75 -11.09 -7.95 -3.89
C ILE A 75 -11.72 -6.80 -4.68
N THR A 76 -10.98 -6.19 -5.60
CA THR A 76 -11.48 -5.08 -6.43
C THR A 76 -12.60 -5.55 -7.36
N ALA A 77 -12.50 -6.75 -7.94
CA ALA A 77 -13.56 -7.34 -8.76
C ALA A 77 -14.84 -7.58 -7.93
N MET A 78 -14.72 -8.20 -6.76
CA MET A 78 -15.85 -8.39 -5.85
C MET A 78 -16.50 -7.07 -5.42
N SER A 79 -15.68 -6.07 -5.07
CA SER A 79 -16.15 -4.73 -4.72
C SER A 79 -16.94 -4.09 -5.87
N LYS A 80 -16.48 -4.25 -7.11
CA LYS A 80 -17.16 -3.74 -8.30
C LYS A 80 -18.50 -4.44 -8.56
N GLU A 81 -18.58 -5.75 -8.36
CA GLU A 81 -19.83 -6.51 -8.47
C GLU A 81 -20.84 -6.10 -7.39
N LEU A 82 -20.40 -5.88 -6.15
CA LEU A 82 -21.26 -5.39 -5.05
C LEU A 82 -21.86 -4.01 -5.34
N LEU A 83 -21.09 -3.13 -6.00
CA LEU A 83 -21.59 -1.84 -6.50
C LEU A 83 -22.60 -2.03 -7.63
N SER A 84 -22.27 -2.82 -8.64
CA SER A 84 -23.14 -3.05 -9.80
C SER A 84 -24.48 -3.70 -9.43
N SER A 85 -24.49 -4.50 -8.36
CA SER A 85 -25.69 -5.20 -7.89
C SER A 85 -26.63 -4.30 -7.07
N GLY A 86 -26.23 -3.07 -6.73
CA GLY A 86 -27.01 -2.18 -5.84
C GLY A 86 -27.08 -2.65 -4.37
N ILE A 87 -26.45 -3.78 -4.04
CA ILE A 87 -26.37 -4.32 -2.68
C ILE A 87 -25.69 -3.30 -1.76
N ASN A 88 -24.66 -2.62 -2.26
CA ASN A 88 -23.92 -1.61 -1.49
C ASN A 88 -24.84 -0.45 -1.02
N GLU A 89 -25.77 0.03 -1.86
CA GLU A 89 -26.70 1.09 -1.45
C GLU A 89 -27.66 0.62 -0.35
N THR A 90 -28.13 -0.63 -0.46
CA THR A 90 -29.03 -1.23 0.51
C THR A 90 -28.33 -1.47 1.86
N MET A 91 -27.05 -1.87 1.85
CA MET A 91 -26.23 -2.06 3.04
C MET A 91 -25.94 -0.75 3.78
N VAL A 92 -25.83 0.35 3.05
CA VAL A 92 -25.47 1.66 3.62
C VAL A 92 -26.71 2.46 4.06
N TYR A 93 -27.88 2.19 3.48
CA TYR A 93 -29.16 2.82 3.85
C TYR A 93 -29.44 2.92 5.36
N PRO A 94 -29.26 1.90 6.23
CA PRO A 94 -29.50 2.04 7.67
C PRO A 94 -28.58 3.06 8.34
N PHE A 95 -27.34 3.22 7.85
CA PHE A 95 -26.36 4.15 8.41
C PHE A 95 -26.67 5.60 8.03
N THR A 96 -27.32 5.83 6.88
CA THR A 96 -27.78 7.17 6.48
C THR A 96 -28.83 7.76 7.44
N LYS A 97 -29.56 6.92 8.20
CA LYS A 97 -30.52 7.37 9.23
C LYS A 97 -29.85 7.88 10.52
N LEU A 98 -28.60 7.48 10.77
CA LEU A 98 -27.82 7.94 11.92
C LEU A 98 -27.18 9.31 11.67
N ILE A 99 -27.08 9.73 10.41
CA ILE A 99 -26.53 11.02 10.00
C ILE A 99 -27.61 12.10 10.17
N LYS A 100 -27.57 12.80 11.30
CA LYS A 100 -28.48 13.91 11.64
C LYS A 100 -27.78 15.26 11.82
N SER A 101 -26.45 15.29 11.89
CA SER A 101 -25.66 16.51 12.01
C SER A 101 -24.29 16.34 11.34
N PRO A 102 -23.62 17.43 10.93
CA PRO A 102 -22.32 17.36 10.24
C PRO A 102 -21.22 16.69 11.06
N ALA A 103 -21.22 16.92 12.38
CA ALA A 103 -20.26 16.29 13.29
C ALA A 103 -20.49 14.77 13.42
N LEU A 104 -21.75 14.33 13.44
CA LEU A 104 -22.09 12.90 13.43
C LEU A 104 -21.80 12.25 12.09
N ALA A 105 -21.98 12.97 10.97
CA ALA A 105 -21.62 12.49 9.64
C ALA A 105 -20.13 12.11 9.58
N TYR A 106 -19.25 13.00 10.03
CA TYR A 106 -17.80 12.76 10.05
C TYR A 106 -17.44 11.48 10.84
N TRP A 107 -17.98 11.34 12.06
CA TRP A 107 -17.69 10.19 12.91
C TRP A 107 -18.26 8.89 12.36
N VAL A 108 -19.51 8.90 11.89
CA VAL A 108 -20.16 7.70 11.34
C VAL A 108 -19.47 7.24 10.05
N ILE A 109 -19.17 8.15 9.13
CA ILE A 109 -18.45 7.84 7.89
C ILE A 109 -17.06 7.30 8.23
N GLY A 110 -16.32 7.94 9.14
CA GLY A 110 -14.99 7.50 9.55
C GLY A 110 -14.98 6.10 10.18
N ILE A 111 -15.93 5.81 11.08
CA ILE A 111 -16.04 4.49 11.73
C ILE A 111 -16.44 3.42 10.72
N VAL A 112 -17.47 3.67 9.91
CA VAL A 112 -17.90 2.72 8.87
C VAL A 112 -16.77 2.48 7.86
N MET A 113 -16.06 3.53 7.47
CA MET A 113 -14.87 3.46 6.61
C MET A 113 -13.76 2.61 7.20
N MET A 114 -13.50 2.75 8.50
CA MET A 114 -12.51 1.92 9.20
C MET A 114 -12.91 0.43 9.19
N PHE A 115 -14.18 0.12 9.49
CA PHE A 115 -14.68 -1.26 9.47
C PHE A 115 -14.63 -1.87 8.07
N ILE A 116 -15.11 -1.16 7.04
CA ILE A 116 -15.14 -1.67 5.67
C ILE A 116 -13.72 -1.81 5.10
N SER A 117 -12.78 -0.92 5.44
CA SER A 117 -11.38 -1.02 5.01
C SER A 117 -10.67 -2.28 5.52
N TRP A 118 -11.07 -2.80 6.68
CA TRP A 118 -10.54 -4.06 7.20
C TRP A 118 -10.97 -5.28 6.38
N PHE A 119 -12.19 -5.26 5.81
CA PHE A 119 -12.72 -6.37 5.03
C PHE A 119 -12.39 -6.27 3.54
N PHE A 120 -12.46 -5.06 2.96
CA PHE A 120 -12.42 -4.84 1.52
C PHE A 120 -11.11 -4.23 1.00
N TRP A 121 -10.09 -4.08 1.85
CA TRP A 121 -8.89 -3.30 1.56
C TRP A 121 -9.16 -1.78 1.54
N PRO A 122 -8.22 -0.92 1.99
CA PRO A 122 -8.44 0.52 2.07
C PRO A 122 -8.85 1.17 0.74
N SER A 123 -8.21 0.79 -0.37
CA SER A 123 -8.44 1.39 -1.70
C SER A 123 -9.86 1.17 -2.25
N PRO A 124 -10.43 -0.05 -2.29
CA PRO A 124 -11.83 -0.25 -2.66
C PRO A 124 -12.82 0.35 -1.65
N ALA A 125 -12.53 0.28 -0.35
CA ALA A 125 -13.41 0.84 0.68
C ALA A 125 -13.66 2.34 0.50
N VAL A 126 -12.62 3.12 0.16
CA VAL A 126 -12.76 4.57 -0.14
C VAL A 126 -13.70 4.77 -1.34
N ALA A 127 -13.53 3.98 -2.41
CA ALA A 127 -14.34 4.12 -3.61
C ALA A 127 -15.82 3.78 -3.35
N LEU A 128 -16.08 2.70 -2.60
CA LEU A 128 -17.42 2.26 -2.21
C LEU A 128 -18.14 3.29 -1.36
N LEU A 129 -17.51 3.73 -0.27
CA LEU A 129 -18.12 4.66 0.67
C LEU A 129 -18.16 6.09 0.13
N GLY A 130 -17.15 6.49 -0.63
CA GLY A 130 -17.13 7.77 -1.33
C GLY A 130 -18.27 7.89 -2.33
N ALA A 131 -18.55 6.87 -3.14
CA ALA A 131 -19.65 6.93 -4.11
C ALA A 131 -21.04 7.02 -3.46
N VAL A 132 -21.25 6.36 -2.31
CA VAL A 132 -22.59 6.22 -1.70
C VAL A 132 -22.84 7.23 -0.57
N LEU A 133 -21.86 7.54 0.27
CA LEU A 133 -22.04 8.41 1.45
C LEU A 133 -21.79 9.89 1.17
N LEU A 134 -20.99 10.27 0.17
CA LEU A 134 -20.81 11.70 -0.20
C LEU A 134 -22.12 12.42 -0.51
N PRO A 135 -22.99 11.92 -1.41
CA PRO A 135 -24.24 12.62 -1.73
C PRO A 135 -25.16 12.74 -0.51
N VAL A 136 -25.26 11.67 0.29
CA VAL A 136 -26.09 11.64 1.51
C VAL A 136 -25.60 12.64 2.57
N ALA A 137 -24.29 12.84 2.69
CA ALA A 137 -23.70 13.77 3.65
C ALA A 137 -23.77 15.24 3.22
N LEU A 138 -23.99 15.51 1.93
CA LEU A 138 -24.14 16.87 1.40
C LEU A 138 -25.61 17.34 1.41
N ASP A 139 -26.55 16.40 1.27
CA ASP A 139 -27.99 16.67 1.21
C ASP A 139 -28.67 16.81 2.60
N ARG A 140 -27.96 16.60 3.71
CA ARG A 140 -28.47 16.74 5.09
C ARG A 140 -27.52 17.51 6.01
#